data_AF-W9NZG8-F1
#
_entry.id   AF-W9NZG8-F1
#
_cell.length_a   1.000
_cell.length_b   1.000
_cell.length_c   1.000
_cell.angle_alpha   90.00
_cell.angle_beta   90.00
_cell.angle_gamma   90.00
#
_symmetry.space_group_name_H-M   'P 1'
#
loop_
_entity.id
_entity.type
_entity.pdbx_description
1 polymer ?
#
loop_
_entity_poly.entity_id
_entity_poly.type
_entity_poly.pdbx_seq_one_letter_code
_entity_poly.pdbx_strand_id
1 'polypeptide(L)'
;MAGKGIGCLAEAMGALRVSAKPVTLNKAFTRSMATEVSPKQTAENKSPNTPQGILESWKPITTVPVTVHAFPSLEPTSLERWDVNHLYLPLRRDLLHLAVVYEGDNTRQGTASSKTRYDVHGSHRKMRPQKGTGRARMGTKQSPVNRGGGKTFGPHPRDFGTSLTRKVYDKAWRTALSYRYRKGDLIVCEDGMDLVLPTDYELVAGKYLKDGLKEAYLKRYMTGVLGNLGLGRASGRTLFVTGNRREALFGAMEQLPWEGRALDLEDVDVKDLLETGKVVLERSVLKEMIKKHQSDLVSRVVMQGLVKGGPKLGTPVIRA
;
A
#
# COMPACT_ATOMS: atom_id res chain seq x y z
N MET A 1 -51.05 35.17 -16.32
CA MET A 1 -51.69 35.41 -15.02
C MET A 1 -52.13 34.07 -14.45
N ALA A 2 -51.44 33.58 -13.41
CA ALA A 2 -51.77 32.34 -12.72
C ALA A 2 -51.86 32.65 -11.21
N GLY A 3 -53.00 32.32 -10.60
CA GLY A 3 -53.28 32.45 -9.16
C GLY A 3 -52.50 31.42 -8.33
N LYS A 4 -52.02 31.77 -7.12
CA LYS A 4 -52.68 31.87 -5.80
C LYS A 4 -52.59 30.56 -4.98
N GLY A 5 -52.03 30.70 -3.77
CA GLY A 5 -52.08 29.75 -2.62
C GLY A 5 -50.70 29.22 -2.22
N ILE A 6 -49.94 29.83 -1.29
CA ILE A 6 -50.07 29.78 0.19
C ILE A 6 -50.15 28.31 0.64
N GLY A 7 -49.15 27.70 1.28
CA GLY A 7 -48.45 28.18 2.47
C GLY A 7 -49.00 27.44 3.69
N CYS A 8 -48.80 26.12 3.78
CA CYS A 8 -49.21 25.29 4.93
C CYS A 8 -48.31 24.05 5.04
N LEU A 9 -47.12 24.20 5.61
CA LEU A 9 -46.34 23.05 6.11
C LEU A 9 -45.65 23.34 7.45
N ALA A 10 -45.54 24.60 7.87
CA ALA A 10 -44.94 24.98 9.14
C ALA A 10 -45.90 24.85 10.35
N GLU A 11 -47.23 24.79 10.14
CA GLU A 11 -48.22 24.68 11.22
C GLU A 11 -48.50 23.23 11.69
N ALA A 12 -48.00 22.21 10.98
CA ALA A 12 -48.29 20.81 11.30
C ALA A 12 -47.31 20.15 12.31
N MET A 13 -46.25 20.83 12.73
CA MET A 13 -45.21 20.25 13.61
C MET A 13 -45.18 20.83 15.04
N GLY A 14 -46.18 21.65 15.41
CA GLY A 14 -46.27 22.30 16.73
C GLY A 14 -46.97 21.49 17.83
N ALA A 15 -47.60 20.35 17.51
CA ALA A 15 -48.53 19.66 18.42
C ALA A 15 -48.00 18.41 19.14
N LEU A 16 -46.67 18.21 19.21
CA LEU A 16 -46.04 17.12 19.96
C LEU A 16 -44.99 17.65 20.94
N ARG A 17 -45.43 18.43 21.93
CA ARG A 17 -44.66 18.71 23.15
C ARG A 17 -45.42 18.15 24.34
N VAL A 18 -45.22 16.86 24.62
CA VAL A 18 -45.65 16.24 25.87
C VAL A 18 -44.63 16.59 26.95
N SER A 19 -45.03 17.49 27.84
CA SER A 19 -44.36 17.80 29.09
C SER A 19 -44.59 16.66 30.08
N ALA A 20 -43.55 15.91 30.44
CA ALA A 20 -43.61 14.93 31.51
C ALA A 20 -42.69 15.41 32.65
N LYS A 21 -43.31 15.88 33.75
CA LYS A 21 -42.65 16.15 35.03
C LYS A 21 -42.32 14.81 35.70
N PRO A 22 -41.12 14.59 36.27
CA PRO A 22 -40.88 13.41 37.09
C PRO A 22 -41.58 13.57 38.44
N VAL A 23 -42.58 12.72 38.70
CA VAL A 23 -43.25 12.60 39.99
C VAL A 23 -42.41 11.71 40.89
N THR A 24 -42.10 12.23 42.08
CA THR A 24 -41.47 11.50 43.20
C THR A 24 -42.45 10.48 43.77
N LEU A 25 -42.11 9.19 43.69
CA LEU A 25 -42.83 8.13 44.40
C LEU A 25 -42.08 7.80 45.71
N ASN A 26 -42.79 8.01 46.81
CA ASN A 26 -42.37 7.70 48.16
C ASN A 26 -42.17 6.20 48.37
N LYS A 27 -41.16 5.89 49.19
CA LYS A 27 -40.83 4.57 49.78
C LYS A 27 -42.07 3.82 50.26
N ALA A 28 -42.18 2.55 49.88
CA ALA A 28 -42.94 1.55 50.63
C ALA A 28 -41.95 0.55 51.27
N PHE A 29 -42.01 0.51 52.61
CA PHE A 29 -41.31 -0.38 53.51
C PHE A 29 -41.45 -1.85 53.09
N THR A 30 -40.32 -2.53 52.88
CA THR A 30 -40.22 -3.98 53.13
C THR A 30 -39.06 -4.20 54.10
N ARG A 31 -39.36 -4.92 55.19
CA ARG A 31 -38.54 -5.07 56.40
C ARG A 31 -37.28 -5.88 56.12
N SER A 32 -36.16 -5.38 56.64
CA SER A 32 -34.89 -6.09 56.82
C SER A 32 -35.02 -7.16 57.90
N MET A 33 -34.73 -8.41 57.53
CA MET A 33 -34.55 -9.53 58.46
C MET A 33 -33.34 -10.34 57.98
N ALA A 34 -32.14 -9.88 58.28
CA ALA A 34 -30.97 -10.73 58.48
C ALA A 34 -29.81 -9.89 59.04
N THR A 35 -29.23 -10.41 60.10
CA THR A 35 -28.26 -9.83 61.03
C THR A 35 -26.90 -9.49 60.40
N GLU A 36 -26.36 -8.34 60.80
CA GLU A 36 -24.96 -7.97 60.57
C GLU A 36 -24.03 -8.88 61.37
N VAL A 37 -22.96 -9.38 60.74
CA VAL A 37 -21.81 -9.99 61.41
C VAL A 37 -20.57 -9.20 61.04
N SER A 38 -19.96 -8.57 62.04
CA SER A 38 -18.67 -7.87 61.95
C SER A 38 -17.48 -8.85 62.09
N PRO A 39 -16.24 -8.45 61.76
CA PRO A 39 -15.27 -9.25 61.03
C PRO A 39 -14.47 -10.26 61.88
N LYS A 40 -14.01 -11.33 61.24
CA LYS A 40 -12.87 -12.13 61.73
C LYS A 40 -11.70 -12.02 60.78
N GLN A 41 -10.62 -11.39 61.25
CA GLN A 41 -9.28 -11.59 60.74
C GLN A 41 -8.92 -13.07 60.87
N THR A 42 -8.53 -13.71 59.76
CA THR A 42 -7.86 -15.01 59.83
C THR A 42 -6.81 -15.07 58.72
N ALA A 43 -5.56 -14.95 59.17
CA ALA A 43 -4.33 -15.57 58.69
C ALA A 43 -4.02 -15.59 57.19
N GLU A 44 -2.84 -15.05 56.88
CA GLU A 44 -2.02 -15.39 55.73
C GLU A 44 -1.86 -16.92 55.60
N ASN A 45 -2.72 -17.56 54.81
CA ASN A 45 -2.40 -18.86 54.24
C ASN A 45 -1.85 -18.60 52.83
N LYS A 46 -0.52 -18.51 52.72
CA LYS A 46 0.19 -18.82 51.47
C LYS A 46 -0.29 -20.20 51.04
N SER A 47 -1.22 -20.27 50.09
CA SER A 47 -1.52 -21.50 49.38
C SER A 47 -0.28 -21.91 48.60
N PRO A 48 0.37 -23.04 48.90
CA PRO A 48 1.40 -23.55 48.02
C PRO A 48 0.70 -24.15 46.80
N ASN A 49 1.11 -23.69 45.62
CA ASN A 49 0.76 -24.25 44.31
C ASN A 49 -0.67 -24.01 43.81
N THR A 50 -1.00 -22.74 43.55
CA THR A 50 -1.87 -22.45 42.40
C THR A 50 -1.10 -22.85 41.13
N PRO A 51 -1.70 -23.54 40.14
CA PRO A 51 -1.05 -23.82 38.84
C PRO A 51 -0.93 -22.55 37.97
N GLN A 52 -0.56 -21.42 38.58
CA GLN A 52 -0.25 -20.17 37.90
C GLN A 52 1.13 -20.23 37.22
N GLY A 53 2.04 -21.10 37.68
CA GLY A 53 3.39 -21.23 37.11
C GLY A 53 3.44 -21.80 35.68
N ILE A 54 2.39 -22.46 35.19
CA ILE A 54 2.34 -22.98 33.80
C ILE A 54 1.82 -21.92 32.82
N LEU A 55 0.97 -21.00 33.28
CA LEU A 55 0.42 -19.90 32.46
C LEU A 55 1.37 -18.69 32.36
N GLU A 56 2.45 -18.67 33.14
CA GLU A 56 3.34 -17.52 33.29
C GLU A 56 4.49 -17.42 32.26
N SER A 57 4.66 -18.41 31.37
CA SER A 57 5.93 -18.53 30.61
C SER A 57 5.86 -18.31 29.09
N TRP A 58 4.67 -18.22 28.46
CA TRP A 58 4.59 -17.98 27.02
C TRP A 58 4.41 -16.49 26.69
N LYS A 59 5.53 -15.75 26.66
CA LYS A 59 5.58 -14.41 26.07
C LYS A 59 5.97 -14.55 24.59
N PRO A 60 5.03 -14.46 23.63
CA PRO A 60 5.39 -14.56 22.22
C PRO A 60 6.34 -13.41 21.87
N ILE A 61 7.28 -13.68 20.98
CA ILE A 61 8.17 -12.66 20.44
C ILE A 61 7.31 -11.62 19.73
N THR A 62 7.33 -10.39 20.23
CA THR A 62 6.54 -9.27 19.66
C THR A 62 7.36 -8.42 18.70
N THR A 63 8.69 -8.50 18.77
CA THR A 63 9.61 -7.67 17.99
C THR A 63 10.68 -8.46 17.26
N VAL A 64 11.14 -7.90 16.16
CA VAL A 64 12.09 -8.48 15.20
C VAL A 64 13.24 -7.49 14.98
N PRO A 65 14.51 -7.94 15.00
CA PRO A 65 15.66 -7.07 14.77
C PRO A 65 15.88 -6.80 13.29
N VAL A 66 16.29 -5.57 12.96
CA VAL A 66 16.68 -5.14 11.62
C VAL A 66 18.03 -4.44 11.73
N THR A 67 19.02 -4.94 11.01
CA THR A 67 20.34 -4.30 10.90
C THR A 67 20.28 -3.16 9.90
N VAL A 68 20.85 -2.01 10.28
CA VAL A 68 21.03 -0.86 9.40
C VAL A 68 22.48 -0.85 8.94
N HIS A 69 22.68 -0.71 7.63
CA HIS A 69 23.98 -0.78 6.98
C HIS A 69 24.43 0.58 6.43
N ALA A 70 25.74 0.84 6.38
CA ALA A 70 26.29 1.96 5.64
C ALA A 70 26.35 1.64 4.14
N PHE A 71 25.90 2.53 3.27
CA PHE A 71 26.09 2.40 1.82
C PHE A 71 27.22 3.35 1.38
N PRO A 72 28.20 2.91 0.55
CA PRO A 72 28.21 1.71 -0.29
C PRO A 72 28.82 0.42 0.30
N SER A 73 29.47 0.42 1.47
CA SER A 73 30.21 -0.76 1.96
C SER A 73 29.36 -1.92 2.49
N LEU A 74 28.09 -1.67 2.82
CA LEU A 74 27.15 -2.56 3.52
C LEU A 74 27.60 -3.02 4.92
N GLU A 75 28.48 -2.27 5.57
CA GLU A 75 28.88 -2.54 6.95
C GLU A 75 27.73 -2.27 7.93
N PRO A 76 27.50 -3.13 8.94
CA PRO A 76 26.41 -2.95 9.90
C PRO A 76 26.74 -1.83 10.90
N THR A 77 25.99 -0.74 10.89
CA THR A 77 26.21 0.40 11.81
C THR A 77 25.30 0.36 13.03
N SER A 78 24.01 0.04 12.86
CA SER A 78 23.04 0.08 13.97
C SER A 78 22.03 -1.06 13.91
N LEU A 79 21.34 -1.28 15.03
CA LEU A 79 20.34 -2.33 15.17
C LEU A 79 19.02 -1.73 15.67
N GLU A 80 17.94 -1.90 14.90
CA GLU A 80 16.61 -1.46 15.25
C GLU A 80 15.68 -2.65 15.56
N ARG A 81 14.75 -2.48 16.51
CA ARG A 81 13.66 -3.42 16.77
C ARG A 81 12.35 -2.92 16.14
N TRP A 82 11.69 -3.82 15.43
CA TRP A 82 10.42 -3.59 14.74
C TRP A 82 9.36 -4.58 15.22
N ASP A 83 8.08 -4.24 15.13
CA ASP A 83 7.00 -5.17 15.49
C ASP A 83 6.87 -6.32 14.48
N VAL A 84 6.50 -7.51 14.96
CA VAL A 84 6.22 -8.69 14.10
C VAL A 84 5.15 -8.37 13.05
N ASN A 85 4.16 -7.55 13.40
CA ASN A 85 3.10 -7.16 12.46
C ASN A 85 3.56 -6.21 11.35
N HIS A 86 4.80 -5.72 11.41
CA HIS A 86 5.39 -4.90 10.35
C HIS A 86 6.23 -5.71 9.36
N LEU A 87 7.16 -6.53 9.87
CA LEU A 87 8.20 -7.17 9.06
C LEU A 87 8.24 -8.70 9.17
N TYR A 88 7.32 -9.32 9.91
CA TYR A 88 7.29 -10.77 10.09
C TYR A 88 5.87 -11.33 10.06
N LEU A 89 5.03 -10.80 9.17
CA LEU A 89 3.71 -11.33 8.90
C LEU A 89 3.79 -12.69 8.19
N PRO A 90 2.79 -13.58 8.41
CA PRO A 90 2.68 -14.81 7.64
C PRO A 90 2.45 -14.50 6.16
N LEU A 91 3.08 -15.27 5.28
CA LEU A 91 2.96 -15.10 3.84
C LEU A 91 1.53 -15.40 3.37
N ARG A 92 0.83 -14.38 2.88
CA ARG A 92 -0.52 -14.47 2.34
C ARG A 92 -0.53 -14.14 0.85
N ARG A 93 -0.42 -15.18 0.02
CA ARG A 93 -0.35 -15.07 -1.45
C ARG A 93 -1.63 -14.48 -2.06
N ASP A 94 -2.77 -14.74 -1.43
CA ASP A 94 -4.09 -14.19 -1.78
C ASP A 94 -4.11 -12.65 -1.71
N LEU A 95 -3.61 -12.07 -0.61
CA LEU A 95 -3.57 -10.61 -0.45
C LEU A 95 -2.57 -9.96 -1.41
N LEU A 96 -1.41 -10.59 -1.60
CA LEU A 96 -0.40 -10.11 -2.56
C LEU A 96 -0.94 -10.15 -3.99
N HIS A 97 -1.61 -11.23 -4.38
CA HIS A 97 -2.25 -11.34 -5.70
C HIS A 97 -3.28 -10.23 -5.92
N LEU A 98 -4.17 -10.00 -4.95
CA LEU A 98 -5.17 -8.93 -5.05
C LEU A 98 -4.54 -7.54 -5.22
N ALA A 99 -3.48 -7.24 -4.48
CA ALA A 99 -2.78 -5.96 -4.59
C ALA A 99 -2.10 -5.78 -5.96
N VAL A 100 -1.39 -6.80 -6.44
CA VAL A 100 -0.69 -6.73 -7.74
C VAL A 100 -1.67 -6.64 -8.92
N VAL A 101 -2.80 -7.36 -8.86
CA VAL A 101 -3.85 -7.24 -9.89
C VAL A 101 -4.49 -5.85 -9.85
N TYR A 102 -4.80 -5.34 -8.67
CA TYR A 102 -5.32 -3.99 -8.47
C TYR A 102 -4.39 -2.91 -9.05
N GLU A 103 -3.09 -2.99 -8.77
CA GLU A 103 -2.07 -2.11 -9.35
C GLU A 103 -2.07 -2.21 -10.89
N GLY A 104 -2.01 -3.42 -11.43
CA GLY A 104 -1.98 -3.65 -12.89
C GLY A 104 -3.24 -3.16 -13.63
N ASP A 105 -4.40 -3.28 -13.01
CA ASP A 105 -5.66 -2.75 -13.55
C ASP A 105 -5.66 -1.21 -13.59
N ASN A 106 -5.12 -0.56 -12.56
CA ASN A 106 -5.05 0.90 -12.47
C ASN A 106 -3.98 1.53 -13.38
N THR A 107 -2.86 0.84 -13.63
CA THR A 107 -1.82 1.33 -14.57
C THR A 107 -2.29 1.26 -16.04
N ARG A 108 -3.37 0.53 -16.34
CA ARG A 108 -3.82 0.28 -17.70
C ARG A 108 -4.45 1.52 -18.34
N GLN A 109 -3.91 1.97 -19.46
CA GLN A 109 -4.42 3.15 -20.19
C GLN A 109 -5.82 3.00 -20.81
N GLY A 110 -6.20 1.79 -21.22
CA GLY A 110 -7.55 1.52 -21.73
C GLY A 110 -7.98 2.25 -23.01
N THR A 111 -7.05 2.61 -23.91
CA THR A 111 -7.31 3.45 -25.10
C THR A 111 -7.77 2.72 -26.36
N ALA A 112 -7.91 1.39 -26.30
CA ALA A 112 -8.30 0.59 -27.45
C ALA A 112 -9.71 0.98 -27.93
N SER A 113 -9.84 1.38 -29.21
CA SER A 113 -11.09 1.82 -29.81
C SER A 113 -11.34 1.15 -31.15
N SER A 114 -12.57 0.74 -31.39
CA SER A 114 -13.06 0.19 -32.64
C SER A 114 -14.31 0.93 -33.07
N LYS A 115 -14.51 1.06 -34.39
CA LYS A 115 -15.70 1.70 -34.93
C LYS A 115 -16.87 0.72 -34.92
N THR A 116 -17.97 1.10 -34.29
CA THR A 116 -19.24 0.40 -34.47
C THR A 116 -19.81 0.71 -35.85
N ARG A 117 -20.88 0.03 -36.26
CA ARG A 117 -21.57 0.34 -37.52
C ARG A 117 -22.04 1.79 -37.64
N TYR A 118 -22.19 2.49 -36.51
CA TYR A 118 -22.64 3.89 -36.45
C TYR A 118 -21.47 4.88 -36.62
N ASP A 119 -20.25 4.46 -36.28
CA ASP A 119 -19.04 5.29 -36.36
C ASP A 119 -18.29 5.11 -37.70
N VAL A 120 -18.60 4.04 -38.43
CA VAL A 120 -18.01 3.77 -39.75
C VAL A 120 -18.55 4.75 -40.78
N HIS A 121 -17.63 5.42 -41.48
CA HIS A 121 -17.97 6.38 -42.53
C HIS A 121 -18.75 5.73 -43.68
N GLY A 122 -19.88 6.35 -44.06
CA GLY A 122 -20.66 5.96 -45.23
C GLY A 122 -22.13 6.36 -45.13
N SER A 123 -22.89 6.11 -46.20
CA SER A 123 -24.34 6.37 -46.22
C SER A 123 -25.12 5.31 -45.44
N HIS A 124 -26.11 5.74 -44.67
CA HIS A 124 -27.09 4.87 -44.01
C HIS A 124 -28.24 4.44 -44.94
N ARG A 125 -28.17 4.78 -46.23
CA ARG A 125 -29.14 4.32 -47.24
C ARG A 125 -29.06 2.81 -47.39
N LYS A 126 -30.23 2.19 -47.53
CA LYS A 126 -30.35 0.76 -47.83
C LYS A 126 -29.64 0.43 -49.14
N MET A 127 -28.80 -0.61 -49.14
CA MET A 127 -27.94 -0.93 -50.29
C MET A 127 -28.72 -1.47 -51.50
N ARG A 128 -29.84 -2.16 -51.26
CA ARG A 128 -30.74 -2.68 -52.32
C ARG A 128 -32.20 -2.77 -51.86
N PRO A 129 -33.18 -2.81 -52.77
CA PRO A 129 -34.60 -3.01 -52.43
C PRO A 129 -34.85 -4.27 -51.59
N GLN A 130 -35.97 -4.28 -50.85
CA GLN A 130 -36.30 -5.38 -49.91
C GLN A 130 -36.53 -6.72 -50.62
N LYS A 131 -37.01 -6.70 -51.87
CA LYS A 131 -37.34 -7.87 -52.70
C LYS A 131 -37.01 -7.55 -54.17
N GLY A 132 -37.07 -8.56 -55.05
CA GLY A 132 -36.91 -8.39 -56.50
C GLY A 132 -35.46 -8.41 -57.04
N THR A 133 -34.46 -8.72 -56.21
CA THR A 133 -33.03 -8.69 -56.60
C THR A 133 -32.35 -10.06 -56.69
N GLY A 134 -33.04 -11.16 -56.36
CA GLY A 134 -32.47 -12.52 -56.39
C GLY A 134 -31.31 -12.78 -55.41
N ARG A 135 -31.03 -11.86 -54.48
CA ARG A 135 -29.91 -11.91 -53.53
C ARG A 135 -30.40 -11.75 -52.08
N ALA A 136 -29.58 -12.11 -51.10
CA ALA A 136 -29.90 -11.99 -49.67
C ALA A 136 -30.36 -10.57 -49.27
N ARG A 137 -31.16 -10.38 -48.23
CA ARG A 137 -31.57 -9.02 -47.81
C ARG A 137 -30.37 -8.26 -47.24
N MET A 138 -30.23 -6.99 -47.60
CA MET A 138 -29.13 -6.13 -47.14
C MET A 138 -29.68 -4.80 -46.62
N GLY A 139 -29.16 -4.37 -45.48
CA GLY A 139 -29.43 -3.07 -44.88
C GLY A 139 -28.41 -2.02 -45.33
N THR A 140 -27.76 -1.39 -44.36
CA THR A 140 -26.73 -0.37 -44.57
C THR A 140 -25.37 -1.00 -44.91
N LYS A 141 -24.47 -0.23 -45.54
CA LYS A 141 -23.13 -0.70 -45.95
C LYS A 141 -22.26 -1.06 -44.73
N GLN A 142 -22.38 -0.31 -43.63
CA GLN A 142 -21.60 -0.42 -42.40
C GLN A 142 -21.92 -1.65 -41.54
N SER A 143 -22.83 -2.52 -41.98
CA SER A 143 -23.19 -3.74 -41.25
C SER A 143 -21.94 -4.60 -40.99
N PRO A 144 -21.76 -5.15 -39.77
CA PRO A 144 -20.63 -6.02 -39.41
C PRO A 144 -20.48 -7.26 -40.31
N VAL A 145 -21.58 -7.70 -40.93
CA VAL A 145 -21.61 -8.84 -41.85
C VAL A 145 -20.93 -8.51 -43.19
N ASN A 146 -20.86 -7.22 -43.54
CA ASN A 146 -20.23 -6.76 -44.77
C ASN A 146 -18.74 -6.49 -44.55
N ARG A 147 -17.96 -6.63 -45.62
CA ARG A 147 -16.56 -6.17 -45.64
C ARG A 147 -16.50 -4.65 -45.46
N GLY A 148 -15.61 -4.20 -44.57
CA GLY A 148 -15.51 -2.78 -44.19
C GLY A 148 -16.65 -2.27 -43.30
N GLY A 149 -17.50 -3.16 -42.77
CA GLY A 149 -18.46 -2.84 -41.73
C GLY A 149 -17.81 -2.63 -40.36
N GLY A 150 -18.54 -2.02 -39.44
CA GLY A 150 -18.07 -1.80 -38.06
C GLY A 150 -18.10 -3.09 -37.23
N LYS A 151 -17.32 -3.16 -36.16
CA LYS A 151 -17.32 -4.31 -35.24
C LYS A 151 -18.44 -4.14 -34.20
N THR A 152 -19.28 -5.16 -33.99
CA THR A 152 -20.43 -5.07 -33.06
C THR A 152 -19.99 -4.96 -31.60
N PHE A 153 -19.15 -5.88 -31.13
CA PHE A 153 -18.59 -5.90 -29.78
C PHE A 153 -17.07 -5.68 -29.86
N GLY A 154 -16.71 -4.53 -30.44
CA GLY A 154 -15.32 -4.08 -30.46
C GLY A 154 -14.91 -3.46 -29.14
N PRO A 155 -13.60 -3.36 -28.85
CA PRO A 155 -13.12 -2.57 -27.73
C PRO A 155 -13.48 -1.09 -27.92
N HIS A 156 -13.87 -0.45 -26.84
CA HIS A 156 -14.00 1.01 -26.74
C HIS A 156 -13.15 1.50 -25.57
N PRO A 157 -12.67 2.77 -25.61
CA PRO A 157 -11.94 3.32 -24.51
C PRO A 157 -12.76 3.24 -23.23
N ARG A 158 -12.19 2.61 -22.19
CA ARG A 158 -12.89 2.37 -20.93
C ARG A 158 -11.88 2.34 -19.79
N ASP A 159 -12.37 2.69 -18.61
CA ASP A 159 -11.62 2.53 -17.38
C ASP A 159 -11.56 1.06 -16.99
N PHE A 160 -10.37 0.59 -16.61
CA PHE A 160 -10.12 -0.76 -16.13
C PHE A 160 -9.88 -0.80 -14.62
N GLY A 161 -9.78 0.36 -13.97
CA GLY A 161 -9.47 0.46 -12.55
C GLY A 161 -10.42 -0.36 -11.69
N THR A 162 -9.86 -1.25 -10.87
CA THR A 162 -10.61 -2.01 -9.87
C THR A 162 -10.46 -1.34 -8.51
N SER A 163 -11.37 -1.64 -7.57
CA SER A 163 -11.30 -1.08 -6.22
C SER A 163 -10.78 -2.10 -5.22
N LEU A 164 -9.92 -1.66 -4.29
CA LEU A 164 -9.40 -2.49 -3.21
C LEU A 164 -9.52 -1.72 -1.89
N THR A 165 -9.94 -2.43 -0.83
CA THR A 165 -10.03 -1.78 0.49
C THR A 165 -8.63 -1.40 0.98
N ARG A 166 -8.49 -0.18 1.52
CA ARG A 166 -7.20 0.34 1.98
C ARG A 166 -6.49 -0.58 2.98
N LYS A 167 -7.24 -1.17 3.93
CA LYS A 167 -6.69 -2.10 4.93
C LYS A 167 -6.11 -3.37 4.30
N VAL A 168 -6.71 -3.86 3.21
CA VAL A 168 -6.20 -5.02 2.47
C VAL A 168 -4.91 -4.65 1.74
N TYR A 169 -4.88 -3.50 1.08
CA TYR A 169 -3.70 -2.99 0.39
C TYR A 169 -2.52 -2.77 1.36
N ASP A 170 -2.74 -2.07 2.48
CA ASP A 170 -1.75 -1.83 3.53
C ASP A 170 -1.18 -3.13 4.12
N LYS A 171 -2.03 -4.16 4.24
CA LYS A 171 -1.61 -5.48 4.70
C LYS A 171 -0.81 -6.23 3.64
N ALA A 172 -1.13 -6.08 2.35
CA ALA A 172 -0.34 -6.66 1.27
C ALA A 172 1.08 -6.04 1.23
N TRP A 173 1.19 -4.71 1.38
CA TRP A 173 2.46 -3.99 1.51
C TRP A 173 3.36 -4.57 2.61
N ARG A 174 2.86 -4.66 3.84
CA ARG A 174 3.64 -5.24 4.95
C ARG A 174 3.91 -6.73 4.76
N THR A 175 3.02 -7.47 4.11
CA THR A 175 3.26 -8.89 3.78
C THR A 175 4.39 -9.04 2.76
N ALA A 176 4.49 -8.15 1.76
CA ALA A 176 5.57 -8.13 0.79
C ALA A 176 6.92 -7.79 1.45
N LEU A 177 6.96 -6.76 2.30
CA LEU A 177 8.15 -6.43 3.09
C LEU A 177 8.55 -7.57 4.02
N SER A 178 7.58 -8.21 4.68
CA SER A 178 7.83 -9.37 5.55
C SER A 178 8.41 -10.55 4.78
N TYR A 179 7.93 -10.78 3.56
CA TYR A 179 8.46 -11.81 2.68
C TYR A 179 9.94 -11.55 2.33
N ARG A 180 10.28 -10.30 1.98
CA ARG A 180 11.68 -9.90 1.70
C ARG A 180 12.57 -10.01 2.93
N TYR A 181 12.09 -9.55 4.07
CA TYR A 181 12.79 -9.66 5.34
C TYR A 181 13.10 -11.13 5.69
N ARG A 182 12.10 -12.01 5.63
CA ARG A 182 12.27 -13.44 5.92
C ARG A 182 13.26 -14.15 4.99
N LYS A 183 13.40 -13.67 3.75
CA LYS A 183 14.33 -14.21 2.75
C LYS A 183 15.75 -13.63 2.88
N GLY A 184 15.95 -12.58 3.68
CA GLY A 184 17.23 -11.85 3.76
C GLY A 184 17.49 -10.98 2.51
N ASP A 185 16.44 -10.64 1.77
CA ASP A 185 16.52 -9.81 0.56
C ASP A 185 16.17 -8.34 0.83
N LEU A 186 15.73 -8.02 2.04
CA LEU A 186 15.51 -6.65 2.51
C LEU A 186 16.77 -6.13 3.20
N ILE A 187 17.44 -5.16 2.60
CA ILE A 187 18.61 -4.50 3.15
C ILE A 187 18.21 -3.07 3.53
N VAL A 188 18.44 -2.70 4.78
CA VAL A 188 18.15 -1.35 5.27
C VAL A 188 19.47 -0.60 5.41
N CYS A 189 19.58 0.53 4.74
CA CYS A 189 20.74 1.40 4.77
C CYS A 189 20.48 2.65 5.61
N GLU A 190 21.55 3.34 6.00
CA GLU A 190 21.46 4.66 6.60
C GLU A 190 20.78 5.68 5.69
N ASP A 191 20.33 6.77 6.31
CA ASP A 191 19.75 7.89 5.58
C ASP A 191 20.85 8.62 4.82
N GLY A 192 20.60 9.04 3.57
CA GLY A 192 21.67 9.60 2.73
C GLY A 192 22.33 8.56 1.83
N MET A 193 21.59 7.54 1.41
CA MET A 193 22.08 6.50 0.51
C MET A 193 22.33 7.08 -0.89
N ASP A 194 23.56 7.52 -1.15
CA ASP A 194 24.02 8.00 -2.46
C ASP A 194 25.38 7.39 -2.82
N LEU A 195 25.76 7.48 -4.08
CA LEU A 195 27.06 7.01 -4.56
C LEU A 195 28.15 8.00 -4.15
N VAL A 196 29.12 7.52 -3.39
CA VAL A 196 30.34 8.28 -3.07
C VAL A 196 31.26 8.23 -4.29
N LEU A 197 31.08 9.21 -5.18
CA LEU A 197 31.89 9.30 -6.39
C LEU A 197 33.31 9.76 -6.04
N PRO A 198 34.32 9.29 -6.79
CA PRO A 198 35.68 9.78 -6.63
C PRO A 198 35.79 11.30 -6.86
N THR A 199 36.61 11.97 -6.05
CA THR A 199 36.74 13.43 -6.05
C THR A 199 37.30 13.97 -7.37
N ASP A 200 38.18 13.21 -8.02
CA ASP A 200 38.68 13.50 -9.36
C ASP A 200 37.56 13.53 -10.41
N TYR A 201 36.62 12.60 -10.32
CA TYR A 201 35.46 12.59 -11.21
C TYR A 201 34.57 13.82 -11.00
N GLU A 202 34.25 14.18 -9.75
CA GLU A 202 33.39 15.33 -9.44
C GLU A 202 33.95 16.65 -9.99
N LEU A 203 35.27 16.84 -9.88
CA LEU A 203 35.95 18.05 -10.39
C LEU A 203 35.88 18.18 -11.92
N VAL A 204 35.90 17.05 -12.63
CA VAL A 204 35.95 17.02 -14.10
C VAL A 204 34.55 16.96 -14.71
N ALA A 205 33.59 16.32 -14.03
CA ALA A 205 32.24 16.04 -14.51
C ALA A 205 31.49 17.29 -15.00
N GLY A 206 31.59 18.40 -14.27
CA GLY A 206 30.86 19.63 -14.61
C GLY A 206 31.51 20.52 -15.68
N LYS A 207 32.82 20.34 -15.96
CA LYS A 207 33.59 21.29 -16.77
C LYS A 207 34.14 20.71 -18.07
N TYR A 208 34.50 19.44 -18.07
CA TYR A 208 35.30 18.85 -19.15
C TYR A 208 34.74 17.54 -19.71
N LEU A 209 33.86 16.86 -18.97
CA LEU A 209 33.27 15.61 -19.43
C LEU A 209 32.05 15.89 -20.33
N LYS A 210 32.09 15.36 -21.55
CA LYS A 210 30.89 15.26 -22.40
C LYS A 210 29.92 14.24 -21.80
N ASP A 211 28.63 14.44 -22.01
CA ASP A 211 27.55 13.62 -21.43
C ASP A 211 27.78 12.11 -21.60
N GLY A 212 28.17 11.64 -22.79
CA GLY A 212 28.41 10.22 -23.03
C GLY A 212 29.59 9.60 -22.25
N LEU A 213 30.65 10.37 -21.97
CA LEU A 213 31.78 9.90 -21.13
C LEU A 213 31.36 9.81 -19.66
N LYS A 214 30.52 10.75 -19.21
CA LYS A 214 29.95 10.79 -17.86
C LYS A 214 29.13 9.54 -17.59
N GLU A 215 28.20 9.24 -18.49
CA GLU A 215 27.34 8.06 -18.44
C GLU A 215 28.14 6.76 -18.45
N ALA A 216 29.15 6.65 -19.33
CA ALA A 216 30.01 5.48 -19.41
C ALA A 216 30.82 5.25 -18.13
N TYR A 217 31.32 6.32 -17.50
CA TYR A 217 32.02 6.24 -16.23
C TYR A 217 31.08 5.78 -15.10
N LEU A 218 29.92 6.43 -14.95
CA LEU A 218 28.93 6.06 -13.92
C LEU A 218 28.49 4.61 -14.07
N LYS A 219 28.24 4.18 -15.31
CA LYS A 219 27.91 2.79 -15.63
C LYS A 219 28.98 1.82 -15.15
N ARG A 220 30.25 2.08 -15.47
CA ARG A 220 31.38 1.21 -15.07
C ARG A 220 31.56 1.20 -13.55
N TYR A 221 31.51 2.37 -12.92
CA TYR A 221 31.66 2.51 -11.47
C TYR A 221 30.56 1.74 -10.74
N MET A 222 29.29 1.99 -11.09
CA MET A 222 28.15 1.33 -10.45
C MET A 222 28.11 -0.17 -10.70
N THR A 223 28.51 -0.64 -11.89
CA THR A 223 28.65 -2.09 -12.15
C THR A 223 29.67 -2.72 -11.20
N GLY A 224 30.79 -2.04 -10.93
CA GLY A 224 31.80 -2.49 -9.97
C GLY A 224 31.26 -2.54 -8.53
N VAL A 225 30.57 -1.48 -8.09
CA VAL A 225 29.93 -1.42 -6.77
C VAL A 225 28.92 -2.55 -6.60
N LEU A 226 27.98 -2.70 -7.53
CA LEU A 226 26.95 -3.74 -7.49
C LEU A 226 27.55 -5.15 -7.54
N GLY A 227 28.61 -5.35 -8.35
CA GLY A 227 29.33 -6.61 -8.44
C GLY A 227 29.99 -6.99 -7.11
N ASN A 228 30.69 -6.05 -6.48
CA ASN A 228 31.39 -6.28 -5.21
C ASN A 228 30.41 -6.56 -4.04
N LEU A 229 29.26 -5.88 -4.03
CA LEU A 229 28.25 -6.04 -2.98
C LEU A 229 27.31 -7.23 -3.20
N GLY A 230 27.44 -7.94 -4.33
CA GLY A 230 26.49 -9.00 -4.71
C GLY A 230 25.07 -8.45 -4.95
N LEU A 231 24.95 -7.18 -5.33
CA LEU A 231 23.72 -6.45 -5.65
C LEU A 231 23.48 -6.35 -7.17
N GLY A 232 24.36 -6.91 -7.99
CA GLY A 232 24.20 -7.01 -9.43
C GLY A 232 23.35 -8.20 -9.87
N ARG A 233 23.20 -8.35 -11.18
CA ARG A 233 22.35 -9.31 -11.90
C ARG A 233 22.53 -10.76 -11.45
N ALA A 234 23.72 -11.12 -10.97
CA ALA A 234 24.01 -12.47 -10.48
C ALA A 234 23.10 -12.89 -9.31
N SER A 235 22.68 -11.95 -8.46
CA SER A 235 21.75 -12.18 -7.35
C SER A 235 20.30 -11.80 -7.68
N GLY A 236 20.01 -11.59 -8.98
CA GLY A 236 18.77 -10.98 -9.48
C GLY A 236 18.95 -9.48 -9.72
N ARG A 237 17.85 -8.73 -9.85
CA ARG A 237 17.91 -7.27 -9.94
C ARG A 237 17.87 -6.63 -8.56
N THR A 238 18.33 -5.40 -8.44
CA THR A 238 18.18 -4.61 -7.20
C THR A 238 17.21 -3.47 -7.35
N LEU A 239 16.38 -3.26 -6.32
CA LEU A 239 15.56 -2.06 -6.18
C LEU A 239 16.16 -1.19 -5.08
N PHE A 240 16.61 0.01 -5.43
CA PHE A 240 16.97 1.05 -4.48
C PHE A 240 15.77 1.95 -4.25
N VAL A 241 15.44 2.23 -2.99
CA VAL A 241 14.41 3.21 -2.64
C VAL A 241 14.96 4.26 -1.70
N THR A 242 14.82 5.50 -2.12
CA THR A 242 15.27 6.70 -1.40
C THR A 242 14.08 7.58 -1.02
N GLY A 243 14.24 8.39 0.03
CA GLY A 243 13.22 9.35 0.43
C GLY A 243 13.13 10.52 -0.53
N ASN A 244 14.29 11.00 -0.98
CA ASN A 244 14.44 12.05 -1.98
C ASN A 244 15.28 11.53 -3.16
N ARG A 245 15.06 12.10 -4.34
CA ARG A 245 15.85 11.78 -5.53
C ARG A 245 17.33 12.12 -5.32
N ARG A 246 18.19 11.12 -5.46
CA ARG A 246 19.66 11.25 -5.36
C ARG A 246 20.27 11.27 -6.76
N GLU A 247 20.84 12.38 -7.18
CA GLU A 247 21.24 12.56 -8.59
C GLU A 247 22.30 11.56 -9.05
N ALA A 248 23.32 11.28 -8.23
CA ALA A 248 24.40 10.36 -8.60
C ALA A 248 23.89 8.91 -8.68
N LEU A 249 23.17 8.44 -7.67
CA LEU A 249 22.55 7.12 -7.67
C LEU A 249 21.57 6.93 -8.85
N PHE A 250 20.62 7.85 -9.03
CA PHE A 250 19.62 7.72 -10.10
C PHE A 250 20.25 7.82 -11.48
N GLY A 251 21.18 8.75 -11.68
CA GLY A 251 21.91 8.89 -12.95
C GLY A 251 22.73 7.65 -13.28
N ALA A 252 23.34 7.00 -12.29
CA ALA A 252 24.06 5.75 -12.51
C ALA A 252 23.12 4.57 -12.79
N MET A 253 21.98 4.48 -12.08
CA MET A 253 21.01 3.39 -12.26
C MET A 253 20.24 3.49 -13.58
N GLU A 254 19.99 4.70 -14.09
CA GLU A 254 19.38 4.91 -15.41
C GLU A 254 20.21 4.28 -16.54
N GLN A 255 21.54 4.27 -16.39
CA GLN A 255 22.46 3.64 -17.33
C GLN A 255 22.52 2.10 -17.21
N LEU A 256 21.94 1.52 -16.14
CA LEU A 256 22.00 0.10 -15.79
C LEU A 256 20.61 -0.53 -15.57
N PRO A 257 19.67 -0.42 -16.53
CA PRO A 257 18.31 -0.93 -16.36
C PRO A 257 18.22 -2.46 -16.22
N TRP A 258 19.29 -3.18 -16.59
CA TRP A 258 19.36 -4.64 -16.45
C TRP A 258 19.86 -5.11 -15.07
N GLU A 259 20.64 -4.28 -14.35
CA GLU A 259 21.14 -4.58 -13.00
C GLU A 259 20.08 -4.26 -11.93
N GLY A 260 19.30 -3.18 -12.11
CA GLY A 260 18.32 -2.77 -11.13
C GLY A 260 17.56 -1.50 -11.49
N ARG A 261 16.87 -0.93 -10.51
CA ARG A 261 16.16 0.36 -10.59
C ARG A 261 16.32 1.14 -9.30
N ALA A 262 16.27 2.46 -9.40
CA ALA A 262 16.13 3.37 -8.26
C ALA A 262 14.78 4.07 -8.36
N LEU A 263 14.00 4.05 -7.28
CA LEU A 263 12.69 4.69 -7.17
C LEU A 263 12.65 5.61 -5.95
N ASP A 264 11.86 6.67 -6.04
CA ASP A 264 11.52 7.50 -4.89
C ASP A 264 10.38 6.85 -4.10
N LEU A 265 10.25 7.16 -2.80
CA LEU A 265 9.25 6.56 -1.91
C LEU A 265 7.80 6.64 -2.45
N GLU A 266 7.47 7.68 -3.21
CA GLU A 266 6.12 7.90 -3.74
C GLU A 266 5.79 7.03 -4.95
N ASP A 267 6.81 6.58 -5.67
CA ASP A 267 6.68 5.81 -6.92
C ASP A 267 6.80 4.29 -6.72
N VAL A 268 6.95 3.83 -5.47
CA VAL A 268 7.07 2.39 -5.18
C VAL A 268 5.70 1.76 -5.03
N ASP A 269 5.49 0.64 -5.72
CA ASP A 269 4.31 -0.22 -5.60
C ASP A 269 4.61 -1.58 -4.91
N VAL A 270 3.57 -2.35 -4.55
CA VAL A 270 3.74 -3.72 -4.03
C VAL A 270 4.41 -4.60 -5.08
N LYS A 271 4.06 -4.42 -6.36
CA LYS A 271 4.69 -5.12 -7.47
C LYS A 271 6.20 -4.89 -7.52
N ASP A 272 6.68 -3.67 -7.32
CA ASP A 272 8.12 -3.36 -7.39
C ASP A 272 8.89 -4.05 -6.25
N LEU A 273 8.31 -4.08 -5.06
CA LEU A 273 8.85 -4.82 -3.92
C LEU A 273 8.97 -6.32 -4.21
N LEU A 274 8.22 -6.88 -5.17
CA LEU A 274 8.19 -8.30 -5.51
C LEU A 274 8.93 -8.65 -6.81
N GLU A 275 9.21 -7.68 -7.69
CA GLU A 275 9.85 -7.91 -9.00
C GLU A 275 11.34 -8.24 -8.87
N THR A 276 12.07 -7.51 -8.03
CA THR A 276 13.54 -7.59 -7.96
C THR A 276 14.05 -8.75 -7.10
N GLY A 277 15.35 -9.04 -7.15
CA GLY A 277 16.00 -9.99 -6.27
C GLY A 277 16.12 -9.45 -4.85
N LYS A 278 16.73 -8.28 -4.70
CA LYS A 278 16.94 -7.60 -3.41
C LYS A 278 16.37 -6.18 -3.43
N VAL A 279 15.93 -5.73 -2.25
CA VAL A 279 15.36 -4.40 -2.03
C VAL A 279 16.24 -3.69 -0.99
N VAL A 280 16.82 -2.56 -1.39
CA VAL A 280 17.68 -1.72 -0.57
C VAL A 280 16.92 -0.42 -0.27
N LEU A 281 16.62 -0.17 1.01
CA LEU A 281 15.84 0.98 1.45
C LEU A 281 16.66 1.86 2.39
N GLU A 282 16.47 3.18 2.35
CA GLU A 282 16.89 4.03 3.46
C GLU A 282 16.06 3.71 4.73
N ARG A 283 16.66 3.90 5.90
CA ARG A 283 16.04 3.68 7.21
C ARG A 283 14.78 4.54 7.42
N SER A 284 14.84 5.81 7.04
CA SER A 284 13.71 6.75 7.05
C SER A 284 12.59 6.30 6.11
N VAL A 285 12.91 5.87 4.89
CA VAL A 285 11.96 5.34 3.90
C VAL A 285 11.18 4.16 4.47
N LEU A 286 11.86 3.20 5.10
CA LEU A 286 11.18 2.05 5.70
C LEU A 286 10.20 2.48 6.81
N LYS A 287 10.59 3.44 7.66
CA LYS A 287 9.71 4.02 8.68
C LYS A 287 8.49 4.70 8.07
N GLU A 288 8.69 5.45 7.00
CA GLU A 288 7.59 6.13 6.32
C GLU A 288 6.66 5.17 5.58
N MET A 289 7.20 4.15 4.88
CA MET A 289 6.41 3.10 4.23
C MET A 289 5.48 2.41 5.22
N ILE A 290 6.01 1.97 6.36
CA ILE A 290 5.20 1.27 7.37
C ILE A 290 4.20 2.24 8.02
N LYS A 291 4.61 3.50 8.26
CA LYS A 291 3.70 4.53 8.79
C LYS A 291 2.54 4.84 7.86
N LYS A 292 2.76 4.82 6.53
CA LYS A 292 1.71 4.99 5.50
C LYS A 292 0.77 3.77 5.45
N HIS A 293 1.30 2.56 5.63
CA HIS A 293 0.60 1.28 5.43
C HIS A 293 0.27 0.52 6.74
N GLN A 294 -0.24 1.22 7.76
CA GLN A 294 -0.62 0.64 9.06
C GLN A 294 -2.11 0.84 9.42
N SER A 295 -2.99 1.09 8.44
CA SER A 295 -4.41 1.41 8.71
C SER A 295 -5.23 0.26 9.33
N ASP A 296 -4.74 -0.97 9.26
CA ASP A 296 -5.33 -2.13 9.95
C ASP A 296 -4.86 -2.24 11.42
N LEU A 297 -3.66 -1.74 11.74
CA LEU A 297 -3.10 -1.75 13.09
C LEU A 297 -3.58 -0.55 13.91
N VAL A 298 -3.54 0.64 13.31
CA VAL A 298 -3.88 1.91 13.94
C VAL A 298 -5.30 2.30 13.55
N SER A 299 -6.24 2.17 14.49
CA SER A 299 -7.61 2.63 14.31
C SER A 299 -7.79 4.02 14.90
N ARG A 300 -8.28 4.96 14.11
CA ARG A 300 -8.73 6.29 14.59
C ARG A 300 -10.03 6.23 15.41
N VAL A 301 -10.60 5.04 15.59
CA VAL A 301 -11.80 4.84 16.42
C VAL A 301 -11.40 4.97 17.88
N VAL A 302 -12.02 5.94 18.56
CA VAL A 302 -11.85 6.15 20.01
C VAL A 302 -12.72 5.12 20.73
N MET A 303 -12.10 4.22 21.49
CA MET A 303 -12.84 3.33 22.40
C MET A 303 -12.54 3.77 23.82
N GLN A 304 -13.59 4.06 24.60
CA GLN A 304 -13.47 4.50 26.00
C GLN A 304 -12.56 5.73 26.19
N GLY A 305 -12.59 6.69 25.25
CA GLY A 305 -11.78 7.91 25.33
C GLY A 305 -10.30 7.77 24.95
N LEU A 306 -9.83 6.55 24.62
CA LEU A 306 -8.46 6.29 24.20
C LEU A 306 -8.40 5.92 22.71
N VAL A 307 -7.45 6.52 21.99
CA VAL A 307 -7.10 6.10 20.62
C VAL A 307 -6.19 4.88 20.72
N LYS A 308 -6.48 3.83 19.96
CA LYS A 308 -5.57 2.67 19.87
C LYS A 308 -4.26 3.10 19.20
N GLY A 309 -3.23 3.33 20.01
CA GLY A 309 -1.88 3.65 19.54
C GLY A 309 -1.28 2.50 18.74
N GLY A 310 -0.55 2.82 17.67
CA GLY A 310 0.16 1.83 16.87
C GLY A 310 1.36 1.22 17.59
N PRO A 311 1.83 0.04 17.15
CA PRO A 311 3.08 -0.52 17.63
C PRO A 311 4.27 0.42 17.34
N LYS A 312 5.33 0.32 18.15
CA LYS A 312 6.51 1.18 18.01
C LYS A 312 7.23 0.93 16.68
N LEU A 313 7.71 1.99 16.06
CA LEU A 313 8.42 1.96 14.77
C LEU A 313 9.92 2.15 15.00
N GLY A 314 10.72 1.13 14.64
CA GLY A 314 12.19 1.18 14.60
C GLY A 314 12.85 1.72 15.88
N THR A 315 12.62 1.06 17.02
CA THR A 315 13.29 1.44 18.28
C THR A 315 14.76 1.03 18.22
N PRO A 316 15.73 1.96 18.32
CA PRO A 316 17.14 1.60 18.27
C PRO A 316 17.52 0.80 19.51
N VAL A 317 18.20 -0.32 19.29
CA VAL A 317 18.80 -1.17 20.33
C VAL A 317 20.26 -0.80 20.51
N ILE A 318 20.97 -0.67 19.39
CA ILE A 318 22.36 -0.24 19.31
C ILE A 318 22.37 1.03 18.47
N ARG A 319 22.99 2.09 18.99
CA ARG A 319 23.21 3.33 18.26
C ARG A 319 24.60 3.29 17.64
N ALA A 320 24.69 3.83 16.42
CA ALA A 320 25.96 4.17 15.78
C ALA A 320 26.73 5.19 16.61
#